data_AF-A0A1D8AYT5-F1
#
_entry.id   AF-A0A1D8AYT5-F1
#
_cell.length_a   1.000
_cell.length_b   1.000
_cell.length_c   1.000
_cell.angle_alpha   90.00
_cell.angle_beta   90.00
_cell.angle_gamma   90.00
#
_symmetry.space_group_name_H-M   'P 1'
#
loop_
_entity.id
_entity.type
_entity.pdbx_description
1 polymer ?
#
loop_
_entity_poly.entity_id
_entity_poly.type
_entity_poly.pdbx_seq_one_letter_code
_entity_poly.pdbx_strand_id
1 'polypeptide(L)'
;MEPAPFFDVPLNLPHAGRIARRLVTYLHRDGHHATAAAATAVALVERLDPYFESEENPPLIHVEAVRAEVAALARHFVEQVELDALGHDRLGQAVRNLFECLELGREGAALSLRAGEDPGSMQRPR
;
A
#
# COMPACT_ATOMS: atom_id res chain seq x y z
N MET A 1 22.81 6.99 -4.26
CA MET A 1 21.67 7.36 -3.40
C MET A 1 21.50 6.19 -2.46
N GLU A 2 21.65 6.39 -1.15
CA GLU A 2 21.43 5.31 -0.18
C GLU A 2 19.94 4.93 -0.17
N PRO A 3 19.59 3.65 -0.04
CA PRO A 3 18.20 3.21 -0.03
C PRO A 3 17.48 3.80 1.19
N ALA A 4 16.25 4.27 1.01
CA ALA A 4 15.44 4.79 2.11
C ALA A 4 15.27 3.70 3.21
N PRO A 5 15.40 4.05 4.51
CA PRO A 5 15.14 3.12 5.60
C PRO A 5 13.72 2.56 5.55
N PHE A 6 13.51 1.33 6.04
CA PHE A 6 12.22 0.65 6.08
C PHE A 6 12.08 -0.23 7.32
N PHE A 7 10.85 -0.53 7.73
CA PHE A 7 10.59 -1.55 8.74
C PHE A 7 10.60 -2.95 8.13
N ASP A 8 11.33 -3.88 8.74
CA ASP A 8 11.31 -5.30 8.40
C ASP A 8 10.26 -6.00 9.27
N VAL A 9 9.05 -6.14 8.73
CA VAL A 9 7.92 -6.75 9.43
C VAL A 9 7.47 -8.02 8.70
N PRO A 10 7.00 -9.05 9.43
CA PRO A 10 6.47 -10.26 8.81
C PRO A 10 5.21 -9.97 7.96
N LEU A 11 4.94 -10.85 7.00
CA LEU A 11 3.74 -10.78 6.17
C LEU A 11 2.47 -10.64 7.01
N ASN A 12 1.64 -9.65 6.67
CA ASN A 12 0.40 -9.37 7.37
C ASN A 12 -0.69 -8.90 6.39
N LEU A 13 -1.28 -9.83 5.64
CA LEU A 13 -2.37 -9.55 4.71
C LEU A 13 -3.64 -9.01 5.38
N PRO A 14 -4.03 -9.44 6.60
CA PRO A 14 -5.13 -8.81 7.32
C PRO A 14 -4.91 -7.31 7.53
N HIS A 15 -3.69 -6.92 7.93
CA HIS A 15 -3.37 -5.51 8.08
C HIS A 15 -3.28 -4.78 6.74
N ALA A 16 -2.73 -5.42 5.71
CA ALA A 16 -2.74 -4.89 4.34
C ALA A 16 -4.17 -4.55 3.89
N GLY A 17 -5.17 -5.40 4.16
CA GLY A 17 -6.57 -5.13 3.85
C GLY A 17 -7.12 -3.89 4.56
N ARG A 18 -6.75 -3.69 5.83
CA ARG A 18 -7.08 -2.46 6.58
C ARG A 18 -6.45 -1.23 5.94
N ILE A 19 -5.22 -1.33 5.45
CA ILE A 19 -4.53 -0.23 4.75
C ILE A 19 -5.18 0.07 3.39
N ALA A 20 -5.53 -0.95 2.60
CA ALA A 20 -6.22 -0.78 1.32
C ALA A 20 -7.53 0.02 1.48
N ARG A 21 -8.31 -0.27 2.53
CA ARG A 21 -9.53 0.49 2.86
C ARG A 21 -9.25 1.96 3.20
N ARG A 22 -8.10 2.25 3.83
CA ARG A 22 -7.66 3.64 4.10
C ARG A 22 -7.30 4.38 2.82
N LEU A 23 -6.68 3.71 1.83
CA LEU A 23 -6.38 4.31 0.52
C LEU A 23 -7.67 4.82 -0.16
N VAL A 24 -8.69 3.96 -0.24
CA VAL A 24 -10.02 4.35 -0.75
C VAL A 24 -10.58 5.53 0.03
N THR A 25 -10.52 5.48 1.36
CA THR A 25 -11.02 6.56 2.23
C THR A 25 -10.33 7.89 1.95
N TYR A 26 -9.01 7.91 1.75
CA TYR A 26 -8.27 9.13 1.44
C TYR A 26 -8.66 9.69 0.08
N LEU A 27 -8.66 8.86 -0.97
CA LEU A 27 -9.06 9.31 -2.31
C LEU A 27 -10.50 9.85 -2.33
N HIS A 28 -11.42 9.19 -1.63
CA HIS A 28 -12.81 9.65 -1.57
C HIS A 28 -12.93 10.99 -0.82
N ARG A 29 -12.28 11.12 0.33
CA ARG A 29 -12.29 12.37 1.12
C ARG A 29 -11.73 13.53 0.31
N ASP A 30 -10.72 13.27 -0.50
CA ASP A 30 -10.03 14.29 -1.29
C ASP A 30 -10.72 14.52 -2.66
N GLY A 31 -11.87 13.87 -2.92
CA GLY A 31 -12.71 14.10 -4.09
C GLY A 31 -12.37 13.23 -5.32
N HIS A 32 -11.40 12.33 -5.21
CA HIS A 32 -10.83 11.53 -6.29
C HIS A 32 -11.49 10.15 -6.50
N HIS A 33 -12.75 9.99 -6.11
CA HIS A 33 -13.49 8.71 -6.14
C HIS A 33 -13.68 8.09 -7.54
N ALA A 34 -13.59 8.90 -8.61
CA ALA A 34 -13.73 8.44 -10.00
C ALA A 34 -12.40 8.29 -10.75
N THR A 35 -11.26 8.34 -10.04
CA THR A 35 -9.92 8.21 -10.63
C THR A 35 -9.53 6.75 -10.86
N ALA A 36 -8.54 6.51 -11.72
CA ALA A 36 -7.96 5.18 -11.91
C ALA A 36 -7.35 4.64 -10.61
N ALA A 37 -6.67 5.51 -9.84
CA ALA A 37 -6.16 5.19 -8.50
C ALA A 37 -7.25 4.70 -7.55
N ALA A 38 -8.44 5.33 -7.56
CA ALA A 38 -9.56 4.87 -6.73
C ALA A 38 -10.06 3.49 -7.14
N ALA A 39 -10.16 3.22 -8.45
CA ALA A 39 -10.54 1.89 -8.95
C ALA A 39 -9.52 0.81 -8.53
N THR A 40 -8.22 1.08 -8.63
CA THR A 40 -7.18 0.14 -8.20
C THR A 40 -7.14 -0.03 -6.68
N ALA A 41 -7.42 1.02 -5.90
CA ALA A 41 -7.57 0.90 -4.46
C ALA A 41 -8.76 0.01 -4.06
N VAL A 42 -9.87 0.07 -4.79
CA VAL A 42 -11.01 -0.85 -4.60
C VAL A 42 -10.62 -2.29 -4.95
N ALA A 43 -9.91 -2.51 -6.06
CA ALA A 43 -9.42 -3.84 -6.43
C ALA A 43 -8.47 -4.42 -5.37
N LEU A 44 -7.62 -3.59 -4.75
CA LEU A 44 -6.81 -4.00 -3.60
C LEU A 44 -7.67 -4.44 -2.42
N VAL A 45 -8.73 -3.68 -2.10
CA VAL A 45 -9.68 -4.05 -1.03
C VAL A 45 -10.33 -5.40 -1.33
N GLU A 46 -10.88 -5.58 -2.52
CA GLU A 46 -11.53 -6.84 -2.94
C GLU A 46 -10.56 -8.02 -2.85
N ARG A 47 -9.31 -7.83 -3.27
CA ARG A 47 -8.31 -8.91 -3.23
C ARG A 47 -7.90 -9.29 -1.82
N LEU A 48 -7.84 -8.31 -0.91
CA LEU A 48 -7.42 -8.48 0.47
C LEU A 48 -8.56 -8.79 1.44
N ASP A 49 -9.81 -8.64 1.00
CA ASP A 49 -11.00 -8.80 1.84
C ASP A 49 -11.06 -10.16 2.56
N PRO A 50 -10.77 -11.31 1.90
CA PRO A 50 -10.83 -12.61 2.57
C PRO A 50 -9.90 -12.71 3.78
N TYR A 51 -8.73 -12.06 3.73
CA TYR A 51 -7.73 -12.07 4.82
C TYR A 51 -8.05 -11.04 5.88
N PHE A 52 -8.66 -9.92 5.48
CA PHE A 52 -9.15 -8.93 6.42
C PHE A 52 -10.28 -9.52 7.29
N GLU A 53 -11.21 -10.24 6.69
CA GLU A 53 -12.35 -10.85 7.39
C GLU A 53 -11.96 -12.04 8.25
N SER A 54 -11.06 -12.90 7.77
CA SER A 54 -10.60 -14.06 8.55
C SER A 54 -9.60 -13.70 9.66
N GLU A 55 -9.00 -12.51 9.59
CA GLU A 55 -7.82 -12.11 10.38
C GLU A 55 -6.61 -13.08 10.22
N GLU A 56 -6.58 -13.86 9.14
CA GLU A 56 -5.56 -14.87 8.88
C GLU A 56 -4.89 -14.65 7.51
N ASN A 57 -3.57 -14.89 7.47
CA ASN A 57 -2.85 -15.01 6.21
C ASN A 57 -3.27 -16.31 5.47
N PRO A 58 -3.13 -16.38 4.14
CA PRO A 58 -3.40 -17.59 3.39
C PRO A 58 -2.46 -18.73 3.81
N PRO A 59 -2.82 -20.00 3.52
CA PRO A 59 -1.91 -21.12 3.65
C PRO A 59 -0.58 -20.87 2.91
N LEU A 60 0.54 -21.38 3.45
CA LEU A 60 1.89 -21.13 2.92
C LEU A 60 2.04 -21.40 1.42
N ILE A 61 1.31 -22.40 0.89
CA ILE A 61 1.31 -22.74 -0.54
C ILE A 61 0.75 -21.63 -1.45
N HIS A 62 -0.02 -20.71 -0.90
CA HIS A 62 -0.67 -19.61 -1.64
C HIS A 62 -0.08 -18.24 -1.29
N VAL A 63 0.70 -18.13 -0.20
CA VAL A 63 1.28 -16.87 0.29
C VAL A 63 2.01 -16.11 -0.81
N GLU A 64 2.94 -16.76 -1.51
CA GLU A 64 3.77 -16.07 -2.51
C GLU A 64 2.93 -15.53 -3.68
N ALA A 65 1.97 -16.32 -4.15
CA ALA A 65 1.12 -15.93 -5.27
C ALA A 65 0.24 -14.72 -4.90
N VAL A 66 -0.37 -14.75 -3.72
CA VAL A 66 -1.23 -13.65 -3.24
C VAL A 66 -0.39 -12.39 -2.99
N ARG A 67 0.77 -12.53 -2.34
CA ARG A 67 1.70 -11.42 -2.09
C ARG A 67 2.13 -10.76 -3.39
N ALA A 68 2.53 -11.55 -4.39
CA ALA A 68 2.96 -11.05 -5.69
C ALA A 68 1.84 -10.30 -6.42
N GLU A 69 0.61 -10.82 -6.39
CA GLU A 69 -0.55 -10.20 -7.01
C GLU A 69 -0.93 -8.87 -6.35
N VAL A 70 -0.99 -8.84 -5.02
CA VAL A 70 -1.28 -7.62 -4.26
C VAL A 70 -0.17 -6.58 -4.46
N ALA A 71 1.10 -7.00 -4.48
CA ALA A 71 2.22 -6.11 -4.75
C ALA A 71 2.16 -5.52 -6.17
N ALA A 72 1.76 -6.29 -7.17
CA ALA A 72 1.58 -5.79 -8.53
C ALA A 72 0.48 -4.72 -8.60
N LEU A 73 -0.67 -4.96 -7.96
CA LEU A 73 -1.75 -3.98 -7.86
C LEU A 73 -1.31 -2.71 -7.11
N ALA A 74 -0.56 -2.87 -6.02
CA ALA A 74 -0.05 -1.75 -5.22
C ALA A 74 0.98 -0.89 -5.99
N ARG A 75 1.82 -1.50 -6.82
CA ARG A 75 2.73 -0.75 -7.72
C ARG A 75 1.92 0.04 -8.75
N HIS A 76 0.94 -0.60 -9.37
CA HIS A 76 0.09 0.06 -10.36
C HIS A 76 -0.71 1.22 -9.75
N PHE A 77 -1.18 1.07 -8.51
CA PHE A 77 -1.79 2.13 -7.73
C PHE A 77 -0.86 3.35 -7.60
N VAL A 78 0.41 3.13 -7.23
CA VAL A 78 1.40 4.22 -7.09
C VAL A 78 1.66 4.92 -8.42
N GLU A 79 1.74 4.17 -9.52
CA GLU A 79 1.89 4.75 -10.87
C GLU A 79 0.74 5.70 -11.19
N GLN A 80 -0.51 5.31 -10.92
CA GLN A 80 -1.68 6.16 -11.18
C GLN A 80 -1.69 7.39 -10.26
N VAL A 81 -1.35 7.23 -8.98
CA VAL A 81 -1.24 8.35 -8.03
C VAL A 81 -0.20 9.38 -8.51
N GLU A 82 0.94 8.90 -9.02
CA GLU A 82 2.00 9.77 -9.54
C GLU A 82 1.60 10.46 -10.84
N LEU A 83 1.00 9.73 -11.79
CA LEU A 83 0.55 10.26 -13.09
C LEU A 83 -0.50 11.37 -12.93
N ASP A 84 -1.44 11.18 -12.00
CA ASP A 84 -2.54 12.12 -11.76
C ASP A 84 -2.20 13.15 -10.66
N ALA A 85 -0.96 13.16 -10.14
CA ALA A 85 -0.49 14.04 -9.06
C ALA A 85 -1.38 14.05 -7.81
N LEU A 86 -1.88 12.88 -7.42
CA LEU A 86 -2.78 12.69 -6.26
C LEU A 86 -2.03 12.51 -4.93
N GLY A 87 -0.70 12.43 -4.99
CA GLY A 87 0.16 12.11 -3.86
C GLY A 87 0.12 13.16 -2.75
N HIS A 88 0.10 12.69 -1.50
CA HIS A 88 0.24 13.52 -0.31
C HIS A 88 0.71 12.66 0.87
N ASP A 89 1.14 13.30 1.97
CA ASP A 89 1.86 12.63 3.05
C ASP A 89 1.14 11.38 3.60
N ARG A 90 -0.14 11.51 3.96
CA ARG A 90 -0.94 10.37 4.46
C ARG A 90 -1.13 9.24 3.45
N LEU A 91 -1.21 9.56 2.15
CA LEU A 91 -1.34 8.54 1.10
C LEU A 91 -0.04 7.78 0.93
N GLY A 92 1.07 8.51 0.89
CA GLY A 92 2.41 7.92 0.89
C GLY A 92 2.66 7.04 2.11
N GLN A 93 2.31 7.49 3.33
CA GLN A 93 2.41 6.66 4.54
C GLN A 93 1.59 5.37 4.43
N ALA A 94 0.36 5.44 3.89
CA ALA A 94 -0.44 4.24 3.67
C ALA A 94 0.19 3.30 2.62
N VAL A 95 0.79 3.84 1.55
CA VAL A 95 1.55 3.05 0.58
C VAL A 95 2.73 2.35 1.25
N ARG A 96 3.53 3.07 2.05
CA ARG A 96 4.66 2.46 2.78
C ARG A 96 4.19 1.30 3.66
N ASN A 97 3.18 1.55 4.50
CA ASN A 97 2.63 0.55 5.41
C ASN A 97 2.07 -0.66 4.65
N LEU A 98 1.46 -0.47 3.48
CA LEU A 98 0.97 -1.55 2.65
C LEU A 98 2.12 -2.46 2.21
N PHE A 99 3.20 -1.91 1.65
CA PHE A 99 4.35 -2.69 1.22
C PHE A 99 5.12 -3.34 2.38
N GLU A 100 5.20 -2.69 3.54
CA GLU A 100 5.72 -3.30 4.77
C GLU A 100 4.91 -4.55 5.14
N CYS A 101 3.57 -4.49 5.11
CA CYS A 101 2.72 -5.66 5.35
C CYS A 101 2.92 -6.79 4.33
N LEU A 102 3.50 -6.50 3.17
CA LEU A 102 3.83 -7.47 2.12
C LEU A 102 5.28 -7.98 2.21
N GLU A 103 6.02 -7.69 3.28
CA GLU A 103 7.46 -7.99 3.41
C GLU A 103 8.32 -7.33 2.31
N LEU A 104 7.82 -6.21 1.76
CA LEU A 104 8.46 -5.45 0.69
C LEU A 104 8.86 -4.05 1.18
N GLY A 105 9.23 -3.92 2.45
CA GLY A 105 9.47 -2.61 3.09
C GLY A 105 10.47 -1.73 2.34
N ARG A 106 11.57 -2.30 1.81
CA ARG A 106 12.56 -1.56 1.03
C ARG A 106 11.96 -0.89 -0.20
N GLU A 107 11.12 -1.62 -0.91
CA GLU A 107 10.41 -1.12 -2.09
C GLU A 107 9.36 -0.09 -1.66
N GLY A 108 8.60 -0.41 -0.62
CA GLY A 108 7.60 0.47 -0.03
C GLY A 108 8.13 1.84 0.35
N ALA A 109 9.32 1.89 0.97
CA ALA A 109 9.95 3.15 1.38
C ALA A 109 10.35 4.05 0.21
N ALA A 110 10.61 3.48 -0.98
CA ALA A 110 10.88 4.24 -2.20
C ALA A 110 9.58 4.66 -2.90
N LEU A 111 8.62 3.74 -3.01
CA LEU A 111 7.33 4.02 -3.66
C LEU A 111 6.47 5.01 -2.87
N SER A 112 6.57 5.03 -1.54
CA SER A 112 5.82 5.96 -0.72
C SER A 112 6.20 7.42 -0.97
N LEU A 113 7.47 7.69 -1.29
CA LEU A 113 7.94 9.02 -1.68
C LEU A 113 7.30 9.47 -2.99
N ARG A 114 7.16 8.56 -3.97
CA ARG A 114 6.43 8.83 -5.23
C ARG A 114 4.95 9.07 -4.99
N ALA A 115 4.37 8.40 -3.99
CA ALA A 115 3.01 8.63 -3.54
C ALA A 115 2.84 9.85 -2.59
N GLY A 116 3.91 10.63 -2.38
CA GLY A 116 3.86 11.91 -1.67
C GLY A 116 4.14 11.88 -0.17
N GLU A 117 4.70 10.79 0.40
CA GLU A 117 5.16 10.78 1.80
C GLU A 117 6.25 11.83 2.01
N ASP A 118 6.16 12.61 3.08
CA ASP A 118 7.23 13.53 3.48
C ASP A 118 8.48 12.74 3.90
N PRO A 119 9.66 12.94 3.28
CA PRO A 119 10.91 12.31 3.71
C PRO A 119 11.26 12.56 5.18
N GLY A 120 10.81 13.68 5.75
CA GLY A 120 10.99 14.06 7.15
C GLY A 120 9.89 13.55 8.09
N SER A 121 8.94 12.75 7.62
CA SER A 121 7.86 12.24 8.46
C SER A 121 8.42 11.46 9.65
N MET A 122 7.98 11.82 10.86
CA MET A 122 8.39 11.19 12.12
C MET A 122 8.09 9.69 12.18
N GLN A 123 7.18 9.21 11.32
CA GLN A 123 6.78 7.81 11.24
C GLN A 123 7.69 7.00 10.31
N ARG A 124 8.60 7.64 9.58
CA ARG A 124 9.62 6.94 8.79
C ARG A 124 10.73 6.42 9.72
N PRO A 125 11.24 5.21 9.47
CA PRO A 125 12.42 4.71 10.17
C PRO A 125 13.66 5.56 9.85
N ARG A 126 14.61 5.58 10.79
CA ARG A 126 15.84 6.38 10.73
C ARG A 126 17.06 5.48 10.56
#